data_AF-A0A950EFI5-F1
#
_entry.id   AF-A0A950EFI5-F1
#
_cell.length_a   1.000
_cell.length_b   1.000
_cell.length_c   1.000
_cell.angle_alpha   90.00
_cell.angle_beta   90.00
_cell.angle_gamma   90.00
#
_symmetry.space_group_name_H-M   'P 1'
#
loop_
_entity.id
_entity.type
_entity.pdbx_description
1 polymer ?
#
loop_
_entity_poly.entity_id
_entity_poly.type
_entity_poly.pdbx_seq_one_letter_code
_entity_poly.pdbx_strand_id
1 'polypeptide(L)'
;MSPRAAVFLQFIGLMIIGLTYAVVRAWAWAIRRMARGQPLLPSPKIRTVPWGFGSVLLVALAFFAVQITAGSIWVSQTGGWWNGRRLSFTESMFLVSVANAALLVLVPLLLRLTSGARLEDLGLRRGGWGRDVRVGVVASLLIAPLVYALNMVTSLVWSRSTHPLEEMIRVQFSGRTAYLAVLSAVLLAPAAEELIFRGVIQGWLTRLFTTPAGADPKPDDPSGLLESIDLGGLSAPAGRRPWLLPRMPRPLREASRRRASSGMMPVVLTSALFALLHAEQWPAPLAIFFLSLGLGTVYQRSGSLLTSFTIHALFNGFSTLLLFTALLAGDAVGKNLKPVSGYLRGHGSIASGSGAGPVSKNLDSIIIFLLPRAPGTDTVPWVLSSFKTSRPPGQVRVAPEVRDSHPSPRGRDFQDMRVNIPARDGR
;
A
#
# COMPACT_ATOMS: atom_id res chain seq x y z
N MET A 1 35.74 -0.80 -13.90
CA MET A 1 34.90 -1.34 -12.80
C MET A 1 35.83 -1.85 -11.70
N SER A 2 35.58 -1.53 -10.42
CA SER A 2 36.49 -1.98 -9.34
C SER A 2 36.36 -3.49 -9.10
N PRO A 3 37.41 -4.19 -8.64
CA PRO A 3 37.33 -5.63 -8.31
C PRO A 3 36.21 -5.95 -7.31
N ARG A 4 35.98 -5.06 -6.33
CA ARG A 4 34.90 -5.19 -5.35
C ARG A 4 33.51 -5.13 -5.99
N ALA A 5 33.31 -4.24 -6.97
CA ALA A 5 32.06 -4.16 -7.71
C ALA A 5 31.83 -5.41 -8.58
N ALA A 6 32.88 -5.99 -9.16
CA ALA A 6 32.81 -7.23 -9.93
C ALA A 6 32.39 -8.43 -9.08
N VAL A 7 33.04 -8.62 -7.93
CA VAL A 7 32.67 -9.68 -6.98
C VAL A 7 31.23 -9.49 -6.49
N PHE A 8 30.81 -8.26 -6.20
CA PHE A 8 29.44 -7.96 -5.80
C PHE A 8 28.42 -8.33 -6.89
N LEU A 9 28.64 -7.90 -8.14
CA LEU A 9 27.73 -8.24 -9.25
C LEU A 9 27.69 -9.74 -9.55
N GLN A 10 28.82 -10.44 -9.44
CA GLN A 10 28.86 -11.90 -9.57
C GLN A 10 28.04 -12.58 -8.47
N PHE A 11 28.17 -12.13 -7.22
CA PHE A 11 27.38 -12.62 -6.10
C PHE A 11 25.87 -12.42 -6.34
N ILE A 12 25.47 -11.22 -6.80
CA ILE A 12 24.07 -10.94 -7.14
C ILE A 12 23.59 -11.83 -8.30
N GLY A 13 24.42 -12.04 -9.34
CA GLY A 13 24.10 -12.92 -10.45
C GLY A 13 23.85 -14.36 -10.01
N LEU A 14 24.73 -14.92 -9.17
CA LEU A 14 24.55 -16.26 -8.58
C LEU A 14 23.28 -16.34 -7.73
N MET A 15 22.98 -15.29 -6.96
CA MET A 15 21.77 -15.22 -6.15
C MET A 15 20.51 -15.21 -7.02
N ILE A 16 20.48 -14.44 -8.12
CA ILE A 16 19.36 -14.42 -9.08
C ILE A 16 19.16 -15.79 -9.73
N ILE A 17 20.24 -16.48 -10.12
CA ILE A 17 20.18 -17.83 -10.68
C ILE A 17 19.59 -18.81 -9.65
N GLY A 18 20.09 -18.76 -8.41
CA GLY A 18 19.58 -19.60 -7.31
C GLY A 18 18.10 -19.35 -7.02
N LEU A 19 17.68 -18.08 -7.01
CA LEU A 19 16.28 -17.70 -6.83
C LEU A 19 15.40 -18.19 -7.98
N THR A 20 15.85 -18.03 -9.22
CA THR A 20 15.14 -18.51 -10.41
C THR A 20 14.95 -20.02 -10.35
N TYR A 21 16.00 -20.77 -9.99
CA TYR A 21 15.92 -22.21 -9.78
C TYR A 21 14.91 -22.57 -8.65
N ALA A 22 14.92 -21.84 -7.54
CA ALA A 22 13.98 -22.04 -6.44
C ALA A 22 12.52 -21.78 -6.86
N VAL A 23 12.27 -20.73 -7.65
CA VAL A 23 10.96 -20.42 -8.23
C VAL A 23 10.50 -21.57 -9.13
N VAL A 24 11.33 -22.01 -10.08
CA VAL A 24 10.99 -23.12 -10.99
C VAL A 24 10.65 -24.38 -10.20
N ARG A 25 11.43 -24.71 -9.16
CA ARG A 25 11.14 -25.85 -8.30
C ARG A 25 9.85 -25.72 -7.51
N ALA A 26 9.56 -24.54 -6.96
CA ALA A 26 8.34 -24.27 -6.22
C ALA A 26 7.11 -24.43 -7.13
N TRP A 27 7.16 -23.89 -8.35
CA TRP A 27 6.09 -24.04 -9.34
C TRP A 27 5.92 -25.47 -9.83
N ALA A 28 7.02 -26.18 -10.13
CA ALA A 28 6.96 -27.60 -10.49
C ALA A 28 6.39 -28.47 -9.36
N TRP A 29 6.67 -28.13 -8.10
CA TRP A 29 6.02 -28.76 -6.95
C TRP A 29 4.52 -28.44 -6.89
N ALA A 30 4.13 -27.17 -7.04
CA ALA A 30 2.74 -26.74 -6.99
C ALA A 30 1.89 -27.38 -8.10
N ILE A 31 2.39 -27.38 -9.34
CA ILE A 31 1.72 -27.99 -10.50
C ILE A 31 1.50 -29.49 -10.27
N ARG A 32 2.54 -30.23 -9.84
CA ARG A 32 2.41 -31.66 -9.54
C ARG A 32 1.39 -31.94 -8.44
N ARG A 33 1.30 -31.05 -7.45
CA ARG A 33 0.34 -31.17 -6.35
C ARG A 33 -1.09 -30.92 -6.83
N MET A 34 -1.31 -29.88 -7.63
CA MET A 34 -2.60 -29.60 -8.26
C MET A 34 -3.05 -30.71 -9.21
N ALA A 35 -2.14 -31.25 -10.02
CA ALA A 35 -2.42 -32.37 -10.93
C ALA A 35 -2.85 -33.66 -10.21
N ARG A 36 -2.47 -33.81 -8.93
CA ARG A 36 -2.89 -34.94 -8.08
C ARG A 36 -4.11 -34.62 -7.21
N GLY A 37 -4.79 -33.50 -7.43
CA GLY A 37 -5.93 -33.05 -6.62
C GLY A 37 -5.57 -32.71 -5.17
N GLN A 38 -4.29 -32.48 -4.86
CA GLN A 38 -3.84 -32.18 -3.50
C GLN A 38 -3.92 -30.67 -3.21
N PRO A 39 -4.37 -30.24 -2.02
CA PRO A 39 -4.50 -28.82 -1.68
C PRO A 39 -3.12 -28.17 -1.50
N LEU A 40 -2.87 -27.04 -2.16
CA LEU A 40 -1.62 -26.26 -2.03
C LEU A 40 -1.45 -25.64 -0.64
N LEU A 41 -2.53 -25.09 -0.10
CA LEU A 41 -2.55 -24.42 1.19
C LEU A 41 -3.19 -25.31 2.27
N PRO A 42 -2.78 -25.16 3.54
CA PRO A 42 -3.45 -25.81 4.66
C PRO A 42 -4.96 -25.52 4.68
N SER A 43 -5.72 -26.40 5.34
CA SER A 43 -7.13 -26.14 5.63
C SER A 43 -7.28 -24.84 6.42
N PRO A 44 -8.30 -24.01 6.11
CA PRO A 44 -8.52 -22.75 6.81
C PRO A 44 -8.58 -22.94 8.32
N LYS A 45 -7.85 -22.12 9.06
CA LYS A 45 -8.00 -22.00 10.52
C LYS A 45 -8.76 -20.72 10.81
N ILE A 46 -10.09 -20.77 10.64
CA ILE A 46 -10.94 -19.62 10.87
C ILE A 46 -10.91 -19.30 12.36
N ARG A 47 -10.27 -18.18 12.69
CA ARG A 47 -10.20 -17.65 14.05
C ARG A 47 -11.07 -16.41 14.10
N THR A 48 -12.11 -16.46 14.91
CA THR A 48 -12.88 -15.27 15.26
C THR A 48 -12.12 -14.50 16.33
N VAL A 49 -11.92 -13.22 16.11
CA VAL A 49 -11.19 -12.33 17.03
C VAL A 49 -12.12 -11.72 18.09
N PRO A 50 -11.62 -11.40 19.30
CA PRO A 50 -12.47 -10.87 20.37
C PRO A 50 -12.85 -9.39 20.17
N TRP A 51 -12.09 -8.61 19.40
CA TRP A 51 -12.35 -7.18 19.22
C TRP A 51 -13.44 -6.87 18.19
N GLY A 52 -14.09 -5.72 18.37
CA GLY A 52 -15.09 -5.15 17.46
C GLY A 52 -14.61 -3.85 16.83
N PHE A 53 -15.52 -3.15 16.15
CA PHE A 53 -15.24 -1.91 15.41
C PHE A 53 -14.52 -0.84 16.25
N GLY A 54 -14.96 -0.62 17.50
CA GLY A 54 -14.34 0.40 18.37
C GLY A 54 -12.84 0.19 18.63
N SER A 55 -12.39 -1.06 18.72
CA SER A 55 -10.94 -1.35 18.85
C SER A 55 -10.18 -1.14 17.54
N VAL A 56 -10.80 -1.45 16.39
CA VAL A 56 -10.21 -1.18 15.07
C VAL A 56 -10.06 0.32 14.86
N LEU A 57 -11.10 1.11 15.19
CA LEU A 57 -11.05 2.56 15.14
C LEU A 57 -9.96 3.12 16.06
N LEU A 58 -9.86 2.62 17.30
CA LEU A 58 -8.81 3.06 18.23
C LEU A 58 -7.40 2.75 17.69
N VAL A 59 -7.19 1.58 17.08
CA VAL A 59 -5.90 1.25 16.42
C VAL A 59 -5.62 2.20 15.25
N ALA A 60 -6.62 2.55 14.45
CA ALA A 60 -6.45 3.53 13.36
C ALA A 60 -6.09 4.92 13.90
N LEU A 61 -6.76 5.38 14.98
CA LEU A 61 -6.42 6.65 15.62
C LEU A 61 -5.01 6.63 16.24
N ALA A 62 -4.64 5.51 16.88
CA ALA A 62 -3.30 5.32 17.44
C ALA A 62 -2.21 5.35 16.35
N PHE A 63 -2.48 4.81 15.16
CA PHE A 63 -1.57 4.92 14.01
C PHE A 63 -1.24 6.38 13.69
N PHE A 64 -2.26 7.23 13.51
CA PHE A 64 -2.04 8.66 13.23
C PHE A 64 -1.41 9.39 14.42
N ALA A 65 -1.86 9.11 15.65
CA ALA A 65 -1.33 9.75 16.85
C ALA A 65 0.16 9.46 17.05
N VAL A 66 0.61 8.22 16.83
CA VAL A 66 2.03 7.84 16.94
C VAL A 66 2.87 8.58 15.89
N GLN A 67 2.40 8.68 14.65
CA GLN A 67 3.10 9.38 13.57
C GLN A 67 3.25 10.89 13.89
N ILE A 68 2.16 11.54 14.31
CA ILE A 68 2.14 12.96 14.69
C ILE A 68 3.04 13.20 15.90
N THR A 69 2.97 12.32 16.91
CA THR A 69 3.76 12.45 18.14
C THR A 69 5.25 12.29 17.86
N ALA A 70 5.64 11.26 17.09
CA ALA A 70 7.03 11.04 16.69
C ALA A 70 7.59 12.24 15.92
N GLY A 71 6.84 12.76 14.94
CA GLY A 71 7.22 13.97 14.22
C GLY A 71 7.33 15.20 15.13
N SER A 72 6.37 15.40 16.03
CA SER A 72 6.35 16.55 16.94
C SER A 72 7.53 16.54 17.92
N ILE A 73 7.84 15.38 18.50
CA ILE A 73 9.00 15.19 19.39
C ILE A 73 10.31 15.44 18.63
N TRP A 74 10.43 14.89 17.42
CA TRP A 74 11.65 15.08 16.63
C TRP A 74 11.91 16.55 16.34
N VAL A 75 10.86 17.25 15.95
CA VAL A 75 11.00 18.64 15.55
C VAL A 75 11.20 19.56 16.75
N SER A 76 10.63 19.24 17.93
CA SER A 76 10.94 19.99 19.16
C SER A 76 12.41 19.85 19.58
N GLN A 77 13.02 18.69 19.33
CA GLN A 77 14.44 18.46 19.60
C GLN A 77 15.38 19.07 18.56
N THR A 78 14.92 19.25 17.31
CA THR A 78 15.75 19.71 16.18
C THR A 78 15.46 21.15 15.75
N GLY A 79 14.53 21.84 16.42
CA GLY A 79 14.18 23.24 16.16
C GLY A 79 13.51 23.49 14.80
N GLY A 80 12.87 22.48 14.21
CA GLY A 80 12.55 22.47 12.76
C GLY A 80 11.26 23.17 12.30
N TRP A 81 10.17 23.18 13.08
CA TRP A 81 8.85 23.69 12.61
C TRP A 81 8.93 25.20 12.31
N TRP A 82 9.69 25.93 13.11
CA TRP A 82 9.82 27.39 13.04
C TRP A 82 10.78 27.87 11.95
N ASN A 83 11.64 26.97 11.44
CA ASN A 83 12.72 27.34 10.52
C ASN A 83 12.46 26.96 9.06
N GLY A 84 11.25 26.46 8.73
CA GLY A 84 10.92 26.01 7.36
C GLY A 84 11.77 24.84 6.87
N ARG A 85 12.46 24.14 7.79
CA ARG A 85 13.38 23.04 7.45
C ARG A 85 12.57 21.81 7.06
N ARG A 86 12.79 21.32 5.84
CA ARG A 86 12.28 20.03 5.40
C ARG A 86 13.07 18.89 6.05
N LEU A 87 12.38 17.86 6.51
CA LEU A 87 13.01 16.64 7.01
C LEU A 87 13.85 16.02 5.90
N SER A 88 15.11 15.68 6.21
CA SER A 88 15.89 14.87 5.28
C SER A 88 15.27 13.47 5.19
N PHE A 89 15.53 12.78 4.09
CA PHE A 89 14.99 11.44 3.89
C PHE A 89 15.41 10.46 5.00
N THR A 90 16.67 10.54 5.44
CA THR A 90 17.20 9.71 6.54
C THR A 90 16.43 9.95 7.84
N GLU A 91 16.08 11.20 8.13
CA GLU A 91 15.25 11.56 9.28
C GLU A 91 13.83 11.01 9.13
N SER A 92 13.23 11.13 7.95
CA SER A 92 11.91 10.55 7.68
C SER A 92 11.90 9.02 7.85
N MET A 93 12.90 8.31 7.32
CA MET A 93 13.03 6.85 7.52
C MET A 93 13.22 6.47 8.98
N PHE A 94 14.04 7.22 9.70
CA PHE A 94 14.25 7.00 11.12
C PHE A 94 12.94 7.17 11.90
N LEU A 95 12.20 8.25 11.65
CA LEU A 95 10.91 8.50 12.31
C LEU A 95 9.87 7.44 12.00
N VAL A 96 9.74 7.07 10.73
CA VAL A 96 8.84 5.97 10.30
C VAL A 96 9.25 4.65 10.96
N SER A 97 10.55 4.38 11.10
CA SER A 97 11.05 3.17 11.79
C SER A 97 10.67 3.17 13.27
N VAL A 98 10.88 4.28 13.97
CA VAL A 98 10.51 4.44 15.38
C VAL A 98 9.00 4.29 15.57
N ALA A 99 8.20 4.93 14.73
CA ALA A 99 6.76 4.84 14.79
C ALA A 99 6.24 3.42 14.52
N ASN A 100 6.77 2.73 13.50
CA ASN A 100 6.40 1.34 13.23
C ASN A 100 6.81 0.42 14.39
N ALA A 101 7.99 0.60 14.98
CA ALA A 101 8.42 -0.15 16.16
C ALA A 101 7.50 0.10 17.36
N ALA A 102 7.06 1.35 17.57
CA ALA A 102 6.09 1.68 18.62
C ALA A 102 4.74 1.00 18.37
N LEU A 103 4.26 0.97 17.12
CA LEU A 103 2.99 0.30 16.75
C LEU A 103 3.01 -1.21 16.98
N LEU A 104 4.16 -1.87 16.79
CA LEU A 104 4.33 -3.29 17.09
C LEU A 104 4.08 -3.64 18.56
N VAL A 105 4.28 -2.67 19.47
CA VAL A 105 4.02 -2.83 20.91
C VAL A 105 2.64 -2.29 21.28
N LEU A 106 2.28 -1.13 20.76
CA LEU A 106 1.05 -0.43 21.13
C LEU A 106 -0.20 -1.15 20.63
N VAL A 107 -0.20 -1.69 19.41
CA VAL A 107 -1.39 -2.36 18.85
C VAL A 107 -1.80 -3.59 19.67
N PRO A 108 -0.91 -4.54 20.00
CA PRO A 108 -1.28 -5.68 20.83
C PRO A 108 -1.71 -5.25 22.25
N LEU A 109 -1.08 -4.20 22.80
CA LEU A 109 -1.44 -3.65 24.11
C LEU A 109 -2.86 -3.06 24.08
N LEU A 110 -3.18 -2.21 23.12
CA LEU A 110 -4.51 -1.62 22.97
C LEU A 110 -5.58 -2.72 22.83
N LEU A 111 -5.36 -3.71 21.98
CA LEU A 111 -6.29 -4.83 21.81
C LEU A 111 -6.44 -5.67 23.08
N ARG A 112 -5.35 -5.87 23.83
CA ARG A 112 -5.39 -6.55 25.13
C ARG A 112 -6.26 -5.78 26.12
N LEU A 113 -6.10 -4.46 26.19
CA LEU A 113 -6.83 -3.59 27.11
C LEU A 113 -8.31 -3.43 26.73
N THR A 114 -8.64 -3.32 25.44
CA THR A 114 -10.02 -3.07 25.00
C THR A 114 -10.86 -4.34 24.83
N SER A 115 -10.22 -5.49 24.59
CA SER A 115 -10.95 -6.73 24.22
C SER A 115 -10.43 -8.01 24.88
N GLY A 116 -9.38 -7.92 25.70
CA GLY A 116 -8.74 -9.10 26.30
C GLY A 116 -7.96 -9.95 25.30
N ALA A 117 -7.69 -9.44 24.09
CA ALA A 117 -6.99 -10.16 23.03
C ALA A 117 -5.64 -10.75 23.48
N ARG A 118 -5.29 -11.89 22.91
CA ARG A 118 -3.99 -12.54 23.08
C ARG A 118 -3.18 -12.39 21.79
N LEU A 119 -1.86 -12.51 21.89
CA LEU A 119 -0.98 -12.54 20.71
C LEU A 119 -1.38 -13.65 19.71
N GLU A 120 -1.92 -14.75 20.21
CA GLU A 120 -2.40 -15.85 19.36
C GLU A 120 -3.63 -15.49 18.52
N ASP A 121 -4.47 -14.55 18.99
CA ASP A 121 -5.65 -14.05 18.24
C ASP A 121 -5.21 -13.24 17.03
N LEU A 122 -4.07 -12.56 17.14
CA LEU A 122 -3.39 -11.88 16.03
C LEU A 122 -2.66 -12.87 15.12
N GLY A 123 -2.52 -14.15 15.47
CA GLY A 123 -1.73 -15.11 14.70
C GLY A 123 -0.24 -15.15 15.07
N LEU A 124 0.17 -14.53 16.18
CA LEU A 124 1.52 -14.68 16.75
C LEU A 124 1.53 -15.84 17.76
N ARG A 125 2.02 -16.99 17.32
CA ARG A 125 2.06 -18.23 18.12
C ARG A 125 3.43 -18.40 18.77
N ARG A 126 3.51 -19.08 19.91
CA ARG A 126 4.80 -19.34 20.61
C ARG A 126 5.67 -20.45 19.98
N GLY A 127 5.17 -21.17 18.97
CA GLY A 127 5.89 -22.29 18.37
C GLY A 127 5.51 -22.56 16.92
N GLY A 128 6.31 -23.38 16.24
CA GLY A 128 6.13 -23.68 14.82
C GLY A 128 6.72 -22.62 13.87
N TRP A 129 7.55 -21.70 14.36
CA TRP A 129 8.09 -20.59 13.58
C TRP A 129 8.84 -21.05 12.33
N GLY A 130 9.67 -22.09 12.44
CA GLY A 130 10.36 -22.65 11.29
C GLY A 130 9.41 -23.19 10.20
N ARG A 131 8.25 -23.72 10.59
CA ARG A 131 7.22 -24.14 9.63
C ARG A 131 6.55 -22.93 8.98
N ASP A 132 6.18 -21.92 9.76
CA ASP A 132 5.51 -20.72 9.26
C ASP A 132 6.42 -19.93 8.30
N VAL A 133 7.70 -19.78 8.64
CA VAL A 133 8.71 -19.18 7.75
C VAL A 133 8.87 -20.00 6.47
N ARG A 134 8.97 -21.34 6.55
CA ARG A 134 9.07 -22.19 5.35
C ARG A 134 7.84 -22.05 4.45
N VAL A 135 6.64 -22.01 5.02
CA VAL A 135 5.41 -21.77 4.26
C VAL A 135 5.45 -20.39 3.62
N GLY A 136 5.90 -19.37 4.35
CA GLY A 136 6.06 -18.01 3.84
C GLY A 136 7.03 -17.96 2.64
N VAL A 137 8.22 -18.56 2.77
CA VAL A 137 9.22 -18.65 1.69
C VAL A 137 8.64 -19.33 0.44
N VAL A 138 8.00 -20.48 0.59
CA VAL A 138 7.39 -21.18 -0.57
C VAL A 138 6.27 -20.35 -1.18
N ALA A 139 5.43 -19.71 -0.37
CA ALA A 139 4.39 -18.82 -0.84
C ALA A 139 4.97 -17.60 -1.59
N SER A 140 6.08 -17.00 -1.12
CA SER A 140 6.78 -15.93 -1.84
C SER A 140 7.25 -16.38 -3.22
N LEU A 141 7.83 -17.58 -3.32
CA LEU A 141 8.32 -18.11 -4.61
C LEU A 141 7.18 -18.36 -5.61
N LEU A 142 5.96 -18.58 -5.13
CA LEU A 142 4.77 -18.75 -5.96
C LEU A 142 4.11 -17.40 -6.30
N ILE A 143 4.00 -16.49 -5.34
CA ILE A 143 3.29 -15.21 -5.50
C ILE A 143 4.15 -14.19 -6.25
N ALA A 144 5.45 -14.09 -5.94
CA ALA A 144 6.31 -13.04 -6.45
C ALA A 144 6.39 -12.99 -7.99
N PRO A 145 6.55 -14.12 -8.73
CA PRO A 145 6.58 -14.07 -10.19
C PRO A 145 5.30 -13.47 -10.80
N LEU A 146 4.14 -13.75 -10.21
CA LEU A 146 2.86 -13.22 -10.67
C LEU A 146 2.76 -11.71 -10.42
N VAL A 147 3.17 -11.26 -9.23
CA VAL A 147 3.17 -9.84 -8.86
C VAL A 147 4.16 -9.06 -9.70
N TYR A 148 5.38 -9.58 -9.93
CA TYR A 148 6.37 -8.92 -10.78
C TYR A 148 5.97 -8.92 -12.26
N ALA A 149 5.34 -9.98 -12.76
CA ALA A 149 4.77 -10.00 -14.10
C ALA A 149 3.68 -8.94 -14.26
N LEU A 150 2.77 -8.84 -13.28
CA LEU A 150 1.74 -7.79 -13.29
C LEU A 150 2.36 -6.39 -13.22
N ASN A 151 3.35 -6.18 -12.36
CA ASN A 151 4.07 -4.91 -12.26
C ASN A 151 4.80 -4.55 -13.56
N MET A 152 5.32 -5.55 -14.29
CA MET A 152 5.90 -5.36 -15.60
C MET A 152 4.82 -4.90 -16.59
N VAL A 153 3.70 -5.62 -16.68
CA VAL A 153 2.59 -5.29 -17.59
C VAL A 153 2.02 -3.90 -17.31
N THR A 154 1.80 -3.52 -16.05
CA THR A 154 1.31 -2.18 -15.71
C THR A 154 2.31 -1.09 -16.08
N SER A 155 3.61 -1.38 -15.96
CA SER A 155 4.67 -0.46 -16.37
C SER A 155 4.81 -0.30 -17.90
N LEU A 156 4.22 -1.20 -18.70
CA LEU A 156 4.13 -1.03 -20.16
C LEU A 156 3.03 -0.05 -20.57
N VAL A 157 2.04 0.18 -19.71
CA VAL A 157 0.86 1.00 -20.01
C VAL A 157 0.94 2.38 -19.35
N TRP A 158 1.45 2.45 -18.11
CA TRP A 158 1.58 3.70 -17.35
C TRP A 158 3.04 3.99 -17.01
N SER A 159 3.40 5.28 -17.04
CA SER A 159 4.66 5.75 -16.48
C SER A 159 4.65 5.59 -14.96
N ARG A 160 5.80 5.18 -14.39
CA ARG A 160 5.96 5.10 -12.95
C ARG A 160 6.14 6.50 -12.39
N SER A 161 5.37 6.85 -11.36
CA SER A 161 5.71 7.98 -10.51
C SER A 161 7.07 7.70 -9.86
N THR A 162 8.05 8.59 -10.06
CA THR A 162 9.36 8.48 -9.40
C THR A 162 9.16 8.66 -7.89
N HIS A 163 9.50 7.62 -7.12
CA HIS A 163 9.36 7.66 -5.67
C HIS A 163 10.51 8.45 -5.04
N PRO A 164 10.29 9.21 -3.95
CA PRO A 164 11.35 9.88 -3.19
C PRO A 164 12.53 8.98 -2.77
N LEU A 165 12.31 7.66 -2.64
CA LEU A 165 13.35 6.68 -2.33
C LEU A 165 14.30 6.46 -3.53
N GLU A 166 13.78 6.40 -4.76
CA GLU A 166 14.60 6.26 -5.96
C GLU A 166 15.43 7.53 -6.22
N GLU A 167 14.81 8.69 -6.05
CA GLU A 167 15.46 9.99 -6.21
C GLU A 167 16.56 10.21 -5.15
N MET A 168 16.30 9.83 -3.89
CA MET A 168 17.29 9.98 -2.81
C MET A 168 18.51 9.08 -2.98
N ILE A 169 18.33 7.82 -3.37
CA ILE A 169 19.49 6.94 -3.48
C ILE A 169 20.37 7.31 -4.70
N ARG A 170 19.78 7.89 -5.75
CA ARG A 170 20.55 8.44 -6.87
C ARG A 170 21.44 9.63 -6.47
N VAL A 171 21.13 10.32 -5.37
CA VAL A 171 21.81 11.55 -4.95
C VAL A 171 22.82 11.32 -3.80
N GLN A 172 22.53 10.47 -2.79
CA GLN A 172 23.45 10.18 -1.67
C GLN A 172 23.31 8.75 -1.10
N PHE A 173 23.79 7.74 -1.83
CA PHE A 173 23.90 6.39 -1.27
C PHE A 173 25.01 6.31 -0.21
N SER A 174 24.67 5.85 1.01
CA SER A 174 25.61 5.64 2.12
C SER A 174 25.29 4.33 2.84
N GLY A 175 26.27 3.75 3.55
CA GLY A 175 26.04 2.53 4.33
C GLY A 175 24.94 2.70 5.40
N ARG A 176 24.82 3.91 5.98
CA ARG A 176 23.77 4.23 6.96
C ARG A 176 22.38 4.27 6.34
N THR A 177 22.24 4.91 5.17
CA THR A 177 20.95 4.97 4.45
C THR A 177 20.53 3.60 3.94
N ALA A 178 21.49 2.77 3.48
CA ALA A 178 21.22 1.39 3.10
C ALA A 178 20.73 0.54 4.29
N TYR A 179 21.39 0.65 5.46
CA TYR A 179 20.98 -0.06 6.67
C TYR A 179 19.57 0.34 7.13
N LEU A 180 19.29 1.65 7.21
CA LEU A 180 17.97 2.17 7.60
C LEU A 180 16.89 1.78 6.59
N ALA A 181 17.21 1.75 5.29
CA ALA A 181 16.26 1.30 4.28
C ALA A 181 15.89 -0.17 4.46
N VAL A 182 16.87 -1.04 4.76
CA VAL A 182 16.59 -2.46 5.06
C VAL A 182 15.77 -2.58 6.35
N LEU A 183 16.21 -1.96 7.44
CA LEU A 183 15.51 -2.04 8.73
C LEU A 183 14.06 -1.55 8.63
N SER A 184 13.85 -0.41 7.96
CA SER A 184 12.52 0.16 7.79
C SER A 184 11.68 -0.63 6.78
N ALA A 185 12.12 -0.72 5.53
CA ALA A 185 11.28 -1.18 4.42
C ALA A 185 11.15 -2.71 4.35
N VAL A 186 12.14 -3.46 4.87
CA VAL A 186 12.13 -4.94 4.81
C VAL A 186 11.59 -5.54 6.09
N LEU A 187 11.77 -4.89 7.24
CA LEU A 187 11.43 -5.46 8.55
C LEU A 187 10.29 -4.70 9.24
N LEU A 188 10.53 -3.45 9.66
CA LEU A 188 9.60 -2.75 10.57
C LEU A 188 8.28 -2.37 9.90
N ALA A 189 8.31 -1.81 8.70
CA ALA A 189 7.10 -1.43 7.98
C ALA A 189 6.24 -2.66 7.62
N PRO A 190 6.79 -3.73 6.99
CA PRO A 190 6.03 -4.96 6.78
C PRO A 190 5.47 -5.55 8.07
N ALA A 191 6.23 -5.57 9.17
CA ALA A 191 5.73 -6.11 10.43
C ALA A 191 4.52 -5.33 10.98
N ALA A 192 4.59 -3.98 10.97
CA ALA A 192 3.50 -3.13 11.43
C ALA A 192 2.28 -3.23 10.51
N GLU A 193 2.50 -3.24 9.20
CA GLU A 193 1.44 -3.39 8.21
C GLU A 193 0.76 -4.76 8.31
N GLU A 194 1.51 -5.86 8.40
CA GLU A 194 0.90 -7.18 8.60
C GLU A 194 0.07 -7.25 9.89
N LEU A 195 0.58 -6.67 10.98
CA LEU A 195 -0.12 -6.60 12.25
C LEU A 195 -1.46 -5.85 12.12
N ILE A 196 -1.47 -4.68 11.49
CA ILE A 196 -2.67 -3.84 11.35
C ILE A 196 -3.64 -4.44 10.33
N PHE A 197 -3.19 -4.74 9.11
CA PHE A 197 -4.07 -5.17 8.03
C PHE A 197 -4.54 -6.60 8.21
N ARG A 198 -3.63 -7.55 8.52
CA ARG A 198 -3.98 -8.97 8.56
C ARG A 198 -4.41 -9.36 9.97
N GLY A 199 -3.64 -8.93 10.97
CA GLY A 199 -3.99 -9.13 12.38
C GLY A 199 -5.32 -8.45 12.72
N VAL A 200 -5.38 -7.12 12.66
CA VAL A 200 -6.52 -6.34 13.19
C VAL A 200 -7.71 -6.26 12.22
N ILE A 201 -7.51 -5.70 11.02
CA ILE A 201 -8.58 -5.36 10.08
C ILE A 201 -9.19 -6.63 9.47
N GLN A 202 -8.36 -7.49 8.87
CA GLN A 202 -8.83 -8.74 8.27
C GLN A 202 -9.43 -9.67 9.33
N GLY A 203 -8.84 -9.74 10.53
CA GLY A 203 -9.41 -10.50 11.65
C GLY A 203 -10.81 -10.02 12.04
N TRP A 204 -11.01 -8.70 12.15
CA TRP A 204 -12.31 -8.10 12.41
C TRP A 204 -13.31 -8.35 11.27
N LEU A 205 -12.90 -8.18 10.01
CA LEU A 205 -13.75 -8.48 8.86
C LEU A 205 -14.10 -9.98 8.81
N THR A 206 -13.16 -10.87 9.10
CA THR A 206 -13.45 -12.32 9.21
C THR A 206 -14.53 -12.58 10.25
N ARG A 207 -14.51 -11.90 11.40
CA ARG A 207 -15.60 -11.99 12.39
C ARG A 207 -16.95 -11.56 11.81
N LEU A 208 -17.01 -10.48 11.02
CA LEU A 208 -18.26 -9.99 10.42
C LEU A 208 -18.81 -10.93 9.34
N PHE A 209 -17.93 -11.54 8.55
CA PHE A 209 -18.28 -12.41 7.42
C PHE A 209 -18.33 -13.90 7.78
N THR A 210 -18.15 -14.27 9.07
CA THR A 210 -18.32 -15.64 9.53
C THR A 210 -19.68 -15.78 10.18
N THR A 211 -20.62 -16.44 9.49
CA THR A 211 -21.89 -16.83 10.09
C THR A 211 -21.62 -17.87 11.18
N PRO A 212 -22.11 -17.68 12.42
CA PRO A 212 -22.06 -18.72 13.43
C PRO A 212 -22.74 -19.96 12.89
N ALA A 213 -22.13 -21.13 13.07
CA ALA A 213 -22.62 -22.39 12.54
C ALA A 213 -23.87 -22.95 13.25
N GLY A 214 -24.75 -22.05 13.70
CA GLY A 214 -26.06 -22.32 14.30
C GLY A 214 -27.09 -21.24 13.95
N ALA A 215 -26.86 -20.41 12.93
CA ALA A 215 -27.97 -19.75 12.25
C ALA A 215 -28.65 -20.84 11.42
N ASP A 216 -29.70 -21.44 11.98
CA ASP A 216 -30.58 -22.36 11.27
C ASP A 216 -30.90 -21.76 9.89
N PRO A 217 -30.83 -22.53 8.79
CA PRO A 217 -31.60 -22.17 7.62
C PRO A 217 -33.02 -21.97 8.13
N LYS A 218 -33.59 -20.78 7.92
CA LYS A 218 -35.01 -20.56 8.15
C LYS A 218 -35.73 -21.76 7.50
N PRO A 219 -36.53 -22.53 8.25
CA PRO A 219 -37.20 -23.69 7.68
C PRO A 219 -38.24 -23.15 6.71
N ASP A 220 -37.83 -22.97 5.46
CA ASP A 220 -38.75 -22.66 4.36
C ASP A 220 -39.56 -23.91 3.97
N ASP A 221 -39.38 -25.03 4.69
CA ASP A 221 -40.22 -26.21 4.59
C ASP A 221 -40.31 -26.97 5.94
N PRO A 222 -41.41 -26.85 6.70
CA PRO A 222 -41.67 -27.64 7.91
C PRO A 222 -41.85 -29.14 7.65
N SER A 223 -42.03 -29.56 6.40
CA SER A 223 -42.38 -30.94 6.05
C SER A 223 -41.27 -31.95 6.33
N GLY A 224 -40.00 -31.55 6.16
CA GLY A 224 -38.85 -32.45 6.32
C GLY A 224 -38.44 -32.73 7.77
N LEU A 225 -38.86 -31.90 8.73
CA LEU A 225 -38.54 -32.10 10.16
C LEU A 225 -39.39 -33.20 10.80
N LEU A 226 -40.61 -33.42 10.30
CA LEU A 226 -41.53 -34.45 10.81
C LEU A 226 -41.17 -35.86 10.32
N GLU A 227 -40.45 -35.99 9.21
CA GLU A 227 -40.07 -37.29 8.65
C GLU A 227 -38.86 -37.93 9.38
N SER A 228 -38.11 -37.14 10.16
CA SER A 228 -36.90 -37.58 10.88
C SER A 228 -37.12 -37.92 12.35
N ILE A 229 -38.34 -37.74 12.88
CA ILE A 229 -38.67 -38.07 14.26
C ILE A 229 -39.30 -39.47 14.27
N ASP A 230 -38.46 -40.48 14.48
CA ASP A 230 -38.93 -41.82 14.88
C ASP A 230 -39.54 -41.73 16.29
N LEU A 231 -40.86 -41.59 16.34
CA LEU A 231 -41.67 -41.55 17.57
C LEU A 231 -41.88 -42.94 18.20
N GLY A 232 -41.13 -43.98 17.77
CA GLY A 232 -41.31 -45.36 18.23
C GLY A 232 -40.66 -45.74 19.56
N GLY A 233 -39.96 -44.84 20.26
CA GLY A 233 -39.03 -45.27 21.35
C GLY A 233 -39.00 -44.46 22.65
N LEU A 234 -39.84 -43.45 22.87
CA LEU A 234 -39.73 -42.58 24.05
C LEU A 234 -40.71 -42.95 25.17
N SER A 235 -40.40 -44.00 25.92
CA SER A 235 -40.80 -44.05 27.33
C SER A 235 -39.93 -43.06 28.11
N ALA A 236 -40.45 -41.85 28.35
CA ALA A 236 -39.76 -40.85 29.15
C ALA A 236 -39.90 -41.17 30.66
N PRO A 237 -38.81 -41.28 31.44
CA PRO A 237 -38.93 -41.24 32.89
C PRO A 237 -39.23 -39.79 33.31
N ALA A 238 -40.37 -39.59 33.96
CA ALA A 238 -40.77 -38.33 34.56
C ALA A 238 -39.74 -37.90 35.62
N GLY A 239 -39.14 -36.71 35.48
CA GLY A 239 -38.35 -36.12 36.57
C GLY A 239 -37.17 -35.20 36.24
N ARG A 240 -36.90 -34.80 34.99
CA ARG A 240 -35.76 -33.89 34.68
C ARG A 240 -36.19 -32.46 34.38
N ARG A 241 -35.61 -31.53 35.15
CA ARG A 241 -35.91 -30.08 35.19
C ARG A 241 -35.61 -29.36 33.86
N PRO A 242 -36.36 -28.30 33.47
CA PRO A 242 -36.40 -27.78 32.09
C PRO A 242 -35.23 -26.90 31.63
N TRP A 243 -34.28 -26.53 32.50
CA TRP A 243 -33.22 -25.54 32.17
C TRP A 243 -31.80 -26.10 32.06
N LEU A 244 -31.64 -27.42 32.00
CA LEU A 244 -30.37 -28.01 31.59
C LEU A 244 -30.32 -28.04 30.06
N LEU A 245 -29.86 -26.95 29.45
CA LEU A 245 -29.46 -26.97 28.04
C LEU A 245 -28.57 -28.20 27.82
N PRO A 246 -28.93 -29.14 26.93
CA PRO A 246 -28.08 -30.27 26.63
C PRO A 246 -26.73 -29.71 26.18
N ARG A 247 -25.65 -30.08 26.87
CA ARG A 247 -24.30 -29.89 26.33
C ARG A 247 -24.31 -30.54 24.95
N MET A 248 -24.31 -29.73 23.88
CA MET A 248 -24.35 -30.27 22.52
C MET A 248 -23.34 -31.44 22.41
N PRO A 249 -23.78 -32.61 21.94
CA PRO A 249 -22.91 -33.74 21.67
C PRO A 249 -21.65 -33.28 20.91
N ARG A 250 -20.47 -33.78 21.31
CA ARG A 250 -19.18 -33.47 20.65
C ARG A 250 -19.23 -33.54 19.10
N PRO A 251 -19.94 -34.50 18.46
CA PRO A 251 -20.03 -34.56 17.00
C PRO A 251 -20.69 -33.33 16.37
N LEU A 252 -21.73 -32.78 17.01
CA LEU A 252 -22.46 -31.62 16.51
C LEU A 252 -21.66 -30.32 16.66
N ARG A 253 -20.82 -30.21 17.70
CA ARG A 253 -19.85 -29.11 17.86
C ARG A 253 -18.73 -29.15 16.83
N GLU A 254 -18.30 -30.33 16.43
CA GLU A 254 -17.31 -30.50 15.36
C GLU A 254 -17.92 -30.24 13.98
N ALA A 255 -19.16 -30.66 13.75
CA ALA A 255 -19.90 -30.37 12.51
C ALA A 255 -20.18 -28.87 12.33
N SER A 256 -20.57 -28.16 13.39
CA SER A 256 -20.75 -26.71 13.36
C SER A 256 -19.42 -25.96 13.16
N ARG A 257 -18.32 -26.34 13.84
CA ARG A 257 -16.99 -25.78 13.53
C ARG A 257 -16.52 -26.04 12.09
N ARG A 258 -16.93 -27.16 11.47
CA ARG A 258 -16.63 -27.49 10.07
C ARG A 258 -17.40 -26.63 9.07
N ARG A 259 -18.47 -25.93 9.50
CA ARG A 259 -19.38 -25.18 8.62
C ARG A 259 -19.20 -23.66 8.66
N ALA A 260 -18.44 -23.14 9.63
CA ALA A 260 -18.01 -21.75 9.59
C ALA A 260 -17.07 -21.59 8.37
N SER A 261 -17.56 -21.01 7.28
CA SER A 261 -16.77 -20.59 6.13
C SER A 261 -16.74 -19.07 6.11
N SER A 262 -15.60 -18.48 6.46
CA SER A 262 -15.37 -17.09 6.07
C SER A 262 -15.02 -17.09 4.59
N GLY A 263 -15.87 -16.52 3.75
CA GLY A 263 -15.58 -16.35 2.32
C GLY A 263 -14.31 -15.51 2.07
N MET A 264 -14.02 -15.22 0.81
CA MET A 264 -12.85 -14.38 0.44
C MET A 264 -13.04 -12.88 0.72
N MET A 265 -14.24 -12.45 1.10
CA MET A 265 -14.56 -11.02 1.30
C MET A 265 -13.65 -10.29 2.29
N PRO A 266 -13.29 -10.84 3.48
CA PRO A 266 -12.32 -10.19 4.36
C PRO A 266 -10.97 -9.95 3.70
N VAL A 267 -10.50 -10.89 2.88
CA VAL A 267 -9.22 -10.79 2.16
C VAL A 267 -9.30 -9.73 1.07
N VAL A 268 -10.37 -9.74 0.27
CA VAL A 268 -10.58 -8.78 -0.82
C VAL A 268 -10.68 -7.35 -0.28
N LEU A 269 -11.52 -7.12 0.74
CA LEU A 269 -11.72 -5.80 1.32
C LEU A 269 -10.44 -5.26 1.99
N THR A 270 -9.74 -6.10 2.75
CA THR A 270 -8.44 -5.71 3.34
C THR A 270 -7.42 -5.37 2.26
N SER A 271 -7.40 -6.16 1.17
CA SER A 271 -6.44 -5.94 0.08
C SER A 271 -6.73 -4.69 -0.74
N ALA A 272 -8.02 -4.38 -0.96
CA ALA A 272 -8.42 -3.13 -1.59
C ALA A 272 -8.01 -1.94 -0.73
N LEU A 273 -8.29 -1.96 0.58
CA LEU A 273 -7.88 -0.91 1.51
C LEU A 273 -6.35 -0.74 1.52
N PHE A 274 -5.60 -1.84 1.60
CA PHE A 274 -4.13 -1.82 1.57
C PHE A 274 -3.60 -1.18 0.29
N ALA A 275 -4.11 -1.58 -0.88
CA ALA A 275 -3.71 -1.01 -2.16
C ALA A 275 -4.07 0.47 -2.31
N LEU A 276 -5.24 0.89 -1.83
CA LEU A 276 -5.69 2.28 -1.89
C LEU A 276 -4.80 3.22 -1.07
N LEU A 277 -4.27 2.77 0.06
CA LEU A 277 -3.32 3.57 0.85
C LEU A 277 -1.97 3.78 0.14
N HIS A 278 -1.73 3.08 -0.97
CA HIS A 278 -0.57 3.25 -1.83
C HIS A 278 -0.90 4.02 -3.12
N ALA A 279 -2.08 4.67 -3.23
CA ALA A 279 -2.56 5.33 -4.45
C ALA A 279 -1.59 6.37 -5.05
N GLU A 280 -0.84 7.07 -4.19
CA GLU A 280 0.19 8.04 -4.59
C GLU A 280 1.29 7.43 -5.48
N GLN A 281 1.48 6.10 -5.42
CA GLN A 281 2.52 5.37 -6.14
C GLN A 281 2.03 4.76 -7.46
N TRP A 282 1.06 5.39 -8.13
CA TRP A 282 0.48 4.87 -9.37
C TRP A 282 1.57 4.48 -10.40
N PRO A 283 1.47 3.31 -11.07
CA PRO A 283 0.40 2.29 -11.04
C PRO A 283 0.61 1.14 -10.01
N ALA A 284 1.53 1.28 -9.06
CA ALA A 284 1.88 0.24 -8.09
C ALA A 284 0.69 -0.39 -7.32
N PRO A 285 -0.39 0.36 -6.94
CA PRO A 285 -1.55 -0.21 -6.27
C PRO A 285 -2.14 -1.45 -6.95
N LEU A 286 -2.07 -1.53 -8.28
CA LEU A 286 -2.58 -2.68 -9.04
C LEU A 286 -1.83 -3.96 -8.65
N ALA A 287 -0.50 -3.94 -8.64
CA ALA A 287 0.31 -5.09 -8.25
C ALA A 287 0.23 -5.36 -6.74
N ILE A 288 0.19 -4.29 -5.94
CA ILE A 288 0.08 -4.36 -4.48
C ILE A 288 -1.24 -5.01 -4.04
N PHE A 289 -2.34 -4.78 -4.76
CA PHE A 289 -3.61 -5.45 -4.49
C PHE A 289 -3.48 -6.99 -4.58
N PHE A 290 -2.86 -7.51 -5.64
CA PHE A 290 -2.65 -8.96 -5.81
C PHE A 290 -1.64 -9.53 -4.82
N LEU A 291 -0.59 -8.78 -4.48
CA LEU A 291 0.30 -9.15 -3.38
C LEU A 291 -0.47 -9.29 -2.07
N SER A 292 -1.32 -8.31 -1.75
CA SER A 292 -2.15 -8.33 -0.55
C SER A 292 -3.19 -9.45 -0.55
N LEU A 293 -3.76 -9.79 -1.71
CA LEU A 293 -4.65 -10.95 -1.84
C LEU A 293 -3.92 -12.24 -1.47
N GLY A 294 -2.67 -12.41 -1.93
CA GLY A 294 -1.80 -13.53 -1.58
C GLY A 294 -1.51 -13.58 -0.08
N LEU A 295 -1.07 -12.45 0.50
CA LEU A 295 -0.81 -12.29 1.94
C LEU A 295 -2.04 -12.66 2.78
N GLY A 296 -3.19 -12.04 2.49
CA GLY A 296 -4.43 -12.26 3.23
C GLY A 296 -4.95 -13.69 3.11
N THR A 297 -4.83 -14.31 1.94
CA THR A 297 -5.22 -15.71 1.72
C THR A 297 -4.32 -16.65 2.54
N VAL A 298 -3.00 -16.47 2.50
CA VAL A 298 -2.07 -17.31 3.26
C VAL A 298 -2.24 -17.09 4.76
N TYR A 299 -2.48 -15.86 5.20
CA TYR A 299 -2.79 -15.56 6.60
C TYR A 299 -4.06 -16.29 7.06
N GLN A 300 -5.16 -16.20 6.30
CA GLN A 300 -6.43 -16.86 6.62
C GLN A 300 -6.31 -18.40 6.65
N ARG A 301 -5.46 -18.97 5.78
CA ARG A 301 -5.22 -20.42 5.72
C ARG A 301 -4.27 -20.91 6.81
N SER A 302 -3.18 -20.19 7.06
CA SER A 302 -2.14 -20.61 8.02
C SER A 302 -2.50 -20.25 9.47
N GLY A 303 -3.23 -19.15 9.66
CA GLY A 303 -3.49 -18.53 10.96
C GLY A 303 -2.21 -17.98 11.61
N SER A 304 -1.23 -17.57 10.81
CA SER A 304 0.08 -17.10 11.28
C SER A 304 0.47 -15.78 10.60
N LEU A 305 0.68 -14.74 11.42
CA LEU A 305 1.23 -13.47 10.95
C LEU A 305 2.66 -13.62 10.46
N LEU A 306 3.44 -14.51 11.07
CA LEU A 306 4.83 -14.75 10.68
C LEU A 306 4.93 -15.24 9.23
N THR A 307 3.98 -16.05 8.77
CA THR A 307 3.91 -16.49 7.37
C THR A 307 3.69 -15.29 6.43
N SER A 308 2.72 -14.42 6.75
CA SER A 308 2.40 -13.24 5.95
C SER A 308 3.56 -12.23 5.95
N PHE A 309 4.13 -11.97 7.13
CA PHE A 309 5.31 -11.14 7.31
C PHE A 309 6.49 -11.65 6.49
N THR A 310 6.76 -12.96 6.50
CA THR A 310 7.84 -13.55 5.71
C THR A 310 7.63 -13.27 4.22
N ILE A 311 6.39 -13.38 3.72
CA ILE A 311 6.10 -13.10 2.31
C ILE A 311 6.37 -11.64 1.98
N HIS A 312 5.85 -10.73 2.80
CA HIS A 312 5.98 -9.30 2.62
C HIS A 312 7.44 -8.84 2.73
N ALA A 313 8.16 -9.25 3.77
CA ALA A 313 9.56 -8.95 3.98
C ALA A 313 10.44 -9.46 2.82
N LEU A 314 10.20 -10.67 2.32
CA LEU A 314 10.95 -11.20 1.16
C LEU A 314 10.66 -10.41 -0.13
N PHE A 315 9.41 -10.01 -0.34
CA PHE A 315 9.05 -9.18 -1.50
C PHE A 315 9.75 -7.83 -1.47
N ASN A 316 9.70 -7.12 -0.33
CA ASN A 316 10.36 -5.83 -0.14
C ASN A 316 11.88 -5.96 -0.14
N GLY A 317 12.41 -7.04 0.44
CA GLY A 317 13.84 -7.34 0.45
C GLY A 317 14.39 -7.54 -0.96
N PHE A 318 13.69 -8.31 -1.80
CA PHE A 318 14.08 -8.49 -3.20
C PHE A 318 13.99 -7.18 -3.99
N SER A 319 12.92 -6.39 -3.83
CA SER A 319 12.79 -5.08 -4.49
C SER A 319 13.89 -4.11 -4.06
N THR A 320 14.23 -4.07 -2.77
CA THR A 320 15.30 -3.22 -2.22
C THR A 320 16.67 -3.65 -2.73
N LEU A 321 16.90 -4.96 -2.85
CA LEU A 321 18.14 -5.50 -3.40
C LEU A 321 18.30 -5.17 -4.89
N LEU A 322 17.23 -5.27 -5.68
CA LEU A 322 17.24 -4.86 -7.08
C LEU A 322 17.54 -3.37 -7.23
N LEU A 323 16.92 -2.54 -6.37
CA LEU A 323 17.19 -1.11 -6.31
C LEU A 323 18.69 -0.86 -6.05
N PHE A 324 19.25 -1.42 -4.97
CA PHE A 324 20.67 -1.26 -4.64
C PHE A 324 21.59 -1.74 -5.77
N THR A 325 21.24 -2.85 -6.43
CA THR A 325 22.00 -3.35 -7.58
C THR A 325 21.97 -2.37 -8.75
N ALA A 326 20.80 -1.83 -9.08
CA ALA A 326 20.64 -0.86 -10.16
C ALA A 326 21.45 0.42 -9.92
N LEU A 327 21.51 0.88 -8.67
CA LEU A 327 22.26 2.06 -8.28
C LEU A 327 23.77 1.84 -8.37
N LEU A 328 24.26 0.73 -7.82
CA LEU A 328 25.68 0.37 -7.87
C LEU A 328 26.15 0.10 -9.31
N ALA A 329 25.29 -0.45 -10.16
CA ALA A 329 25.56 -0.64 -11.58
C ALA A 329 25.52 0.68 -12.37
N GLY A 330 24.58 1.58 -12.07
CA GLY A 330 24.47 2.91 -12.69
C GLY A 330 25.70 3.79 -12.42
N ASP A 331 26.21 3.80 -11.19
CA ASP A 331 27.46 4.48 -10.82
C ASP A 331 28.67 3.91 -11.56
N ALA A 332 28.67 2.61 -11.87
CA ALA A 332 29.75 1.97 -12.63
C ALA A 332 29.74 2.36 -14.12
N VAL A 333 28.58 2.66 -14.69
CA VAL A 333 28.45 3.12 -16.10
C VAL A 333 28.72 4.62 -16.22
N GLY A 334 28.18 5.44 -15.31
CA GLY A 334 28.39 6.90 -15.31
C GLY A 334 29.85 7.33 -15.15
N LYS A 335 30.66 6.55 -14.43
CA LYS A 335 32.11 6.80 -14.27
C LYS A 335 32.96 6.44 -15.49
N ASN A 336 32.42 5.70 -16.47
CA ASN A 336 33.13 5.33 -17.70
C ASN A 336 32.77 6.20 -18.91
N LEU A 337 31.82 7.12 -18.77
CA LEU A 337 31.58 8.17 -19.75
C LEU A 337 32.50 9.35 -19.39
N LYS A 338 33.52 9.60 -20.22
CA LYS A 338 34.25 10.87 -20.16
C LYS A 338 33.21 11.99 -20.31
N PRO A 339 33.27 13.07 -19.50
CA PRO A 339 32.43 14.22 -19.76
C PRO A 339 32.75 14.71 -21.18
N VAL A 340 31.73 14.76 -22.04
CA VAL A 340 31.84 15.41 -23.34
C VAL A 340 31.96 16.90 -23.07
N SER A 341 33.19 17.34 -22.75
CA SER A 341 33.59 18.74 -22.79
C SER A 341 33.72 19.11 -24.26
N GLY A 342 32.65 19.68 -24.81
CA GLY A 342 32.70 20.18 -26.19
C GLY A 342 31.34 20.27 -26.87
N TYR A 343 30.39 21.04 -26.31
CA TYR A 343 29.33 21.63 -27.15
C TYR A 343 28.60 22.86 -26.56
N LEU A 344 29.11 23.50 -25.51
CA LEU A 344 28.52 24.74 -25.00
C LEU A 344 29.58 25.83 -24.84
N ARG A 345 30.20 26.20 -25.97
CA ARG A 345 30.88 27.48 -26.13
C ARG A 345 30.29 28.14 -27.37
N GLY A 346 29.22 28.91 -27.18
CA GLY A 346 28.60 29.69 -28.24
C GLY A 346 27.16 30.05 -27.90
N HIS A 347 26.92 31.35 -27.77
CA HIS A 347 25.63 32.04 -27.62
C HIS A 347 25.06 32.20 -26.20
N GLY A 348 25.44 33.33 -25.59
CA GLY A 348 24.50 34.45 -25.49
C GLY A 348 23.45 34.37 -24.39
N SER A 349 23.66 35.20 -23.35
CA SER A 349 22.66 35.81 -22.47
C SER A 349 21.27 35.96 -23.12
N ILE A 350 20.20 35.57 -22.40
CA ILE A 350 18.97 36.36 -22.20
C ILE A 350 18.04 35.68 -21.15
N ALA A 351 17.64 36.51 -20.18
CA ALA A 351 16.41 36.53 -19.37
C ALA A 351 16.05 35.39 -18.39
N SER A 352 16.07 35.78 -17.12
CA SER A 352 15.24 35.31 -16.02
C SER A 352 13.75 35.23 -16.39
N GLY A 353 13.17 34.03 -16.30
CA GLY A 353 11.73 33.80 -16.36
C GLY A 353 11.32 32.81 -15.28
N SER A 354 10.66 33.32 -14.24
CA SER A 354 10.02 32.55 -13.18
C SER A 354 8.94 31.63 -13.74
N GLY A 355 9.17 30.32 -13.69
CA GLY A 355 8.22 29.29 -14.09
C GLY A 355 8.31 28.08 -13.16
N ALA A 356 7.88 28.25 -11.91
CA ALA A 356 7.72 27.14 -10.97
C ALA A 356 6.51 26.28 -11.40
N GLY A 357 6.79 25.13 -12.03
CA GLY A 357 5.79 24.12 -12.33
C GLY A 357 5.20 23.47 -11.05
N PRO A 358 3.97 22.95 -11.10
CA PRO A 358 3.23 22.54 -9.91
C PRO A 358 3.64 21.12 -9.48
N VAL A 359 4.77 20.98 -8.78
CA VAL A 359 5.23 19.66 -8.28
C VAL A 359 5.46 19.66 -6.76
N SER A 360 5.32 20.79 -6.07
CA SER A 360 5.61 20.87 -4.63
C SER A 360 4.40 20.84 -3.70
N LYS A 361 3.15 20.71 -4.18
CA LYS A 361 1.95 20.93 -3.35
C LYS A 361 1.45 19.74 -2.53
N ASN A 362 1.97 18.52 -2.69
CA ASN A 362 1.27 17.33 -2.15
C ASN A 362 1.83 16.73 -0.85
N LEU A 363 3.02 17.15 -0.36
CA LEU A 363 3.47 16.76 0.99
C LEU A 363 2.78 17.57 2.10
N ASP A 364 2.18 18.71 1.74
CA ASP A 364 1.47 19.59 2.66
C ASP A 364 0.04 19.08 2.95
N SER A 365 -0.56 18.30 2.05
CA SER A 365 -2.00 17.98 2.07
C SER A 365 -2.45 17.04 3.19
N ILE A 366 -1.56 16.21 3.74
CA ILE A 366 -1.91 15.24 4.79
C ILE A 366 -1.67 15.81 6.20
N ILE A 367 -0.72 16.74 6.35
CA ILE A 367 -0.40 17.38 7.64
C ILE A 367 -1.26 18.63 7.87
N ILE A 368 -1.69 19.33 6.81
CA ILE A 368 -2.53 20.55 6.92
C ILE A 368 -3.99 20.24 7.31
N PHE A 369 -4.46 18.98 7.21
CA PHE A 369 -5.88 18.68 7.34
C PHE A 369 -6.38 18.48 8.80
N LEU A 370 -5.52 18.46 9.82
CA LEU A 370 -5.89 18.09 11.20
C LEU A 370 -5.47 19.08 12.29
N LEU A 371 -5.11 20.33 11.96
CA LEU A 371 -4.86 21.38 12.95
C LEU A 371 -5.77 22.61 12.72
N PRO A 372 -6.20 23.32 13.79
CA PRO A 372 -7.02 24.52 13.65
C PRO A 372 -6.29 25.58 12.81
N ARG A 373 -6.92 26.04 11.72
CA ARG A 373 -6.45 27.23 11.00
C ARG A 373 -6.61 28.45 11.90
N ALA A 374 -5.59 29.31 11.94
CA ALA A 374 -5.72 30.64 12.51
C ALA A 374 -6.87 31.40 11.80
N PRO A 375 -7.70 32.17 12.53
CA PRO A 375 -8.80 32.92 11.94
C PRO A 375 -8.25 34.04 11.06
N GLY A 376 -8.67 34.11 9.78
CA GLY A 376 -8.40 35.30 8.96
C GLY A 376 -8.16 35.15 7.45
N THR A 377 -8.51 34.06 6.77
CA THR A 377 -8.51 34.06 5.28
C THR A 377 -9.73 33.34 4.71
N ASP A 378 -10.61 34.13 4.12
CA ASP A 378 -11.86 33.68 3.51
C ASP A 378 -11.68 33.03 2.14
N THR A 379 -12.62 32.12 1.85
CA THR A 379 -13.09 31.55 0.58
C THR A 379 -12.52 30.22 0.02
N VAL A 380 -13.47 29.38 -0.39
CA VAL A 380 -13.55 27.97 -0.83
C VAL A 380 -14.51 27.98 -2.06
N PRO A 381 -14.80 26.93 -2.91
CA PRO A 381 -14.22 25.60 -3.20
C PRO A 381 -13.93 25.31 -4.70
N TRP A 382 -13.08 24.32 -5.00
CA TRP A 382 -13.13 23.58 -6.26
C TRP A 382 -13.17 22.07 -5.99
N VAL A 383 -14.37 21.49 -6.05
CA VAL A 383 -14.64 20.04 -6.13
C VAL A 383 -15.74 19.87 -7.18
N LEU A 384 -15.60 18.85 -8.04
CA LEU A 384 -16.45 18.44 -9.19
C LEU A 384 -16.01 18.95 -10.57
N SER A 385 -14.98 18.33 -11.14
CA SER A 385 -15.05 17.81 -12.53
C SER A 385 -13.82 16.98 -12.83
N SER A 386 -13.98 15.68 -13.12
CA SER A 386 -13.13 14.88 -14.02
C SER A 386 -13.64 13.44 -14.09
N PHE A 387 -14.88 13.29 -14.55
CA PHE A 387 -15.25 12.16 -15.42
C PHE A 387 -15.48 12.76 -16.80
N LYS A 388 -14.44 12.78 -17.65
CA LYS A 388 -14.62 12.94 -19.10
C LYS A 388 -13.67 12.00 -19.82
N THR A 389 -14.29 10.99 -20.41
CA THR A 389 -13.77 10.05 -21.40
C THR A 389 -13.11 10.80 -22.56
N SER A 390 -11.84 10.52 -22.84
CA SER A 390 -11.13 11.03 -24.02
C SER A 390 -11.51 10.19 -25.25
N ARG A 391 -12.30 10.77 -26.16
CA ARG A 391 -12.36 10.38 -27.59
C ARG A 391 -11.38 11.26 -28.38
N PRO A 392 -10.72 10.75 -29.43
CA PRO A 392 -9.77 11.54 -30.23
C PRO A 392 -10.51 12.48 -31.20
N PRO A 393 -9.99 13.68 -31.50
CA PRO A 393 -10.62 14.61 -32.43
C PRO A 393 -10.39 14.18 -33.89
N GLY A 394 -11.48 14.11 -34.64
CA GLY A 394 -11.52 13.86 -36.08
C GLY A 394 -11.07 15.08 -36.89
N GLN A 395 -10.49 14.77 -38.05
CA GLN A 395 -10.17 15.69 -39.13
C GLN A 395 -11.43 16.43 -39.60
N VAL A 396 -11.35 17.76 -39.70
CA VAL A 396 -12.33 18.57 -40.44
C VAL A 396 -11.65 19.11 -41.71
N ARG A 397 -12.29 18.81 -42.83
CA ARG A 397 -11.91 19.14 -44.22
C ARG A 397 -11.88 20.64 -44.47
N VAL A 398 -10.94 21.03 -45.33
CA VAL A 398 -10.88 22.31 -46.04
C VAL A 398 -11.77 22.24 -47.29
N ALA A 399 -12.51 23.31 -47.58
CA ALA A 399 -13.01 23.67 -48.91
C ALA A 399 -13.28 25.20 -48.99
N PRO A 400 -13.25 25.82 -50.19
CA PRO A 400 -12.69 27.16 -50.37
C PRO A 400 -13.68 28.25 -50.82
N GLU A 401 -13.13 29.47 -50.94
CA GLU A 401 -13.45 30.54 -51.92
C GLU A 401 -14.51 31.60 -51.54
N VAL A 402 -14.13 32.90 -51.61
CA VAL A 402 -14.56 33.88 -52.62
C VAL A 402 -14.01 35.29 -52.31
N ARG A 403 -13.76 36.01 -53.40
CA ARG A 403 -13.06 37.28 -53.68
C ARG A 403 -13.77 38.60 -53.32
N ASP A 404 -12.96 39.67 -53.42
CA ASP A 404 -13.25 41.10 -53.71
C ASP A 404 -13.89 41.93 -52.57
N SER A 405 -13.51 43.18 -52.25
CA SER A 405 -13.06 44.30 -53.09
C SER A 405 -12.49 45.45 -52.23
N HIS A 406 -11.51 46.17 -52.78
CA HIS A 406 -11.09 47.53 -52.39
C HIS A 406 -12.06 48.59 -53.00
N PRO A 407 -12.17 49.81 -52.44
CA PRO A 407 -11.32 50.91 -52.92
C PRO A 407 -10.91 51.98 -51.86
N SER A 408 -9.79 52.66 -52.14
CA SER A 408 -9.30 53.95 -51.59
C SER A 408 -9.98 55.12 -52.37
N PRO A 409 -9.65 56.46 -52.27
CA PRO A 409 -8.62 57.15 -51.48
C PRO A 409 -8.94 58.62 -51.01
N ARG A 410 -7.90 59.26 -50.42
CA ARG A 410 -7.54 60.72 -50.41
C ARG A 410 -8.23 61.71 -49.46
N GLY A 411 -7.39 62.48 -48.77
CA GLY A 411 -7.66 63.84 -48.28
C GLY A 411 -6.49 64.39 -47.46
N ARG A 412 -5.85 65.46 -47.94
CA ARG A 412 -4.61 66.07 -47.45
C ARG A 412 -4.93 67.44 -46.80
N ASP A 413 -4.03 67.89 -45.92
CA ASP A 413 -3.65 69.29 -45.60
C ASP A 413 -4.33 70.12 -44.48
N PHE A 414 -3.47 71.01 -43.95
CA PHE A 414 -3.60 72.15 -43.02
C PHE A 414 -3.43 71.87 -41.51
N GLN A 415 -2.25 72.10 -40.92
CA GLN A 415 -1.53 73.34 -40.54
C GLN A 415 -2.13 74.12 -39.34
N ASP A 416 -1.17 74.47 -38.46
CA ASP A 416 -1.10 75.62 -37.55
C ASP A 416 -1.66 75.59 -36.11
N MET A 417 -0.70 75.41 -35.19
CA MET A 417 -0.19 76.44 -34.26
C MET A 417 -0.99 76.79 -32.97
N ARG A 418 -0.20 76.84 -31.87
CA ARG A 418 -0.38 77.50 -30.54
C ARG A 418 -0.78 76.55 -29.40
N VAL A 419 0.19 76.15 -28.56
CA VAL A 419 0.68 76.85 -27.35
C VAL A 419 -0.43 77.02 -26.30
N ASN A 420 -0.41 76.17 -25.27
CA ASN A 420 -0.53 76.62 -23.89
C ASN A 420 -0.08 75.54 -22.90
N ILE A 421 0.98 75.86 -22.15
CA ILE A 421 1.30 75.29 -20.84
C ILE A 421 0.78 76.31 -19.81
N PRO A 422 0.19 75.87 -18.68
CA PRO A 422 0.89 76.13 -17.44
C PRO A 422 1.01 74.88 -16.55
N ALA A 423 2.12 74.86 -15.83
CA ALA A 423 2.44 73.96 -14.75
C ALA A 423 1.84 74.43 -13.40
N ARG A 424 1.98 73.55 -12.38
CA ARG A 424 1.83 73.75 -10.91
C ARG A 424 0.38 73.81 -10.39
N ASP A 425 0.02 73.26 -9.23
CA ASP A 425 0.67 72.82 -7.99
C ASP A 425 0.05 71.45 -7.56
N GLY A 426 0.61 70.56 -6.74
CA GLY A 426 1.30 70.75 -5.47
C GLY A 426 0.37 70.34 -4.31
N ARG A 427 0.46 69.06 -3.88
CA ARG A 427 0.35 68.50 -2.51
C ARG A 427 -0.03 67.02 -2.55
#